data_AF-A0AA95NA54-F1
#
_entry.id   AF-A0AA95NA54-F1
#
_cell.length_a   1.000
_cell.length_b   1.000
_cell.length_c   1.000
_cell.angle_alpha   90.00
_cell.angle_beta   90.00
_cell.angle_gamma   90.00
#
_symmetry.space_group_name_H-M   'P 1'
#
loop_
_entity.id
_entity.type
_entity.pdbx_description
1 polymer ?
#
loop_
_entity_poly.entity_id
_entity_poly.type
_entity_poly.pdbx_seq_one_letter_code
_entity_poly.pdbx_strand_id
1 'polypeptide(L)'
;MTQQVALHPMLNVAIKAARAAGSIINRASLDLDILKINTKSPNDFVTEVDQAAEQVIIETLLQAYPDHAILAEESGRTHGAKHSEFQWIIDPLDGTTNFIHGFPVYCVSIALAHRGVVQQAVVYDPTRNDLFYATRGRGAYLNDRRLRVSKRTRMSDALIGTGFPFRRGDNFKRYMKMFEDVMTQCAGLRRPGAAALDLCYVAAGYYDAFFETGLNPWDVAAGSLIITEAGGLVGNFTGESDFLHQREIVAGSPKIYGQMVQILTPYTRVIKAEEEAAAAAAEAKPSAADAVAEAAQADAAPKKRAAVRIKKPVDGQAE
;
A
#
# COMPACT_ATOMS: atom_id res chain seq x y z
N MET A 1 -9.33 5.79 37.26
CA MET A 1 -7.91 5.64 36.89
C MET A 1 -7.83 4.80 35.63
N THR A 2 -7.71 5.44 34.47
CA THR A 2 -7.45 4.74 33.20
C THR A 2 -6.01 4.25 33.27
N GLN A 3 -5.79 2.93 33.35
CA GLN A 3 -4.44 2.39 33.20
C GLN A 3 -3.93 2.80 31.83
N GLN A 4 -2.91 3.65 31.79
CA GLN A 4 -2.18 3.97 30.58
C GLN A 4 -1.47 2.68 30.14
N VAL A 5 -2.02 2.02 29.13
CA VAL A 5 -1.42 0.80 28.58
C VAL A 5 -0.06 1.21 28.00
N ALA A 6 1.03 0.66 28.55
CA ALA A 6 2.35 0.90 28.02
C ALA A 6 2.40 0.43 26.55
N LEU A 7 2.61 1.40 25.64
CA LEU A 7 2.68 1.13 24.20
C LEU A 7 3.89 0.25 23.91
N HIS A 8 3.76 -0.61 22.90
CA HIS A 8 4.89 -1.40 22.41
C HIS A 8 5.99 -0.45 21.90
N PRO A 9 7.29 -0.68 22.19
CA PRO A 9 8.35 0.25 21.81
C PRO A 9 8.39 0.57 20.31
N MET A 10 8.22 -0.45 19.46
CA MET A 10 8.15 -0.25 18.00
C MET A 10 6.92 0.57 17.57
N LEU A 11 5.77 0.37 18.23
CA LEU A 11 4.58 1.16 17.94
C LEU A 11 4.78 2.64 18.33
N ASN A 12 5.43 2.90 19.46
CA ASN A 12 5.74 4.27 19.89
C ASN A 12 6.62 5.00 18.88
N VAL A 13 7.63 4.33 18.30
CA VAL A 13 8.46 4.89 17.24
C VAL A 13 7.65 5.13 15.96
N ALA A 14 6.77 4.21 15.58
CA ALA A 14 5.89 4.37 14.42
C ALA A 14 4.95 5.58 14.58
N ILE A 15 4.36 5.77 15.77
CA ILE A 15 3.53 6.94 16.09
C ILE A 15 4.34 8.24 15.99
N LYS A 16 5.57 8.25 16.50
CA LYS A 16 6.48 9.40 16.37
C LYS A 16 6.74 9.73 14.90
N ALA A 17 7.03 8.72 14.07
CA ALA A 17 7.26 8.87 12.64
C ALA A 17 6.01 9.42 11.92
N ALA A 18 4.83 8.83 12.17
CA ALA A 18 3.57 9.28 11.57
C ALA A 18 3.24 10.74 11.90
N ARG A 19 3.45 11.17 13.16
CA ARG A 19 3.23 12.57 13.57
C ARG A 19 4.24 13.54 12.95
N ALA A 20 5.48 13.11 12.75
CA ALA A 20 6.49 13.92 12.07
C ALA A 20 6.10 14.16 10.60
N ALA A 21 5.73 13.11 9.86
CA ALA A 21 5.20 13.23 8.51
C ALA A 21 3.93 14.06 8.43
N GLY A 22 2.95 13.80 9.31
CA GLY A 22 1.72 14.56 9.37
C GLY A 22 1.92 16.06 9.65
N SER A 23 3.01 16.43 10.34
CA SER A 23 3.37 17.85 10.55
C SER A 23 3.89 18.52 9.26
N ILE A 24 4.59 17.76 8.40
CA ILE A 24 5.02 18.22 7.07
C ILE A 24 3.79 18.40 6.17
N ILE A 25 2.93 17.38 6.12
CA ILE A 25 1.70 17.39 5.32
C ILE A 25 0.78 18.56 5.71
N ASN A 26 0.52 18.74 7.00
CA ASN A 26 -0.35 19.81 7.49
C ASN A 26 0.22 21.21 7.20
N ARG A 27 1.55 21.38 7.20
CA ARG A 27 2.16 22.65 6.78
C ARG A 27 1.96 22.88 5.29
N ALA A 28 2.21 21.86 4.47
CA ALA A 28 2.05 21.93 3.03
C ALA A 28 0.59 22.17 2.60
N SER A 29 -0.39 21.66 3.34
CA SER A 29 -1.81 21.90 3.05
C SER A 29 -2.25 23.36 3.21
N LEU A 30 -1.46 24.21 3.86
CA LEU A 30 -1.78 25.63 4.01
C LEU A 30 -1.50 26.44 2.73
N ASP A 31 -0.57 25.97 1.89
CA ASP A 31 -0.08 26.69 0.70
C ASP A 31 -0.04 25.77 -0.54
N LEU A 32 -1.19 25.16 -0.88
CA LEU A 32 -1.29 24.20 -1.99
C LEU A 32 -0.87 24.78 -3.36
N ASP A 33 -1.06 26.08 -3.57
CA ASP A 33 -0.76 26.76 -4.84
C ASP A 33 0.74 26.76 -5.21
N ILE A 34 1.62 26.51 -4.23
CA ILE A 34 3.07 26.54 -4.42
C ILE A 34 3.62 25.13 -4.69
N LEU A 35 2.81 24.08 -4.47
CA LEU A 35 3.25 22.70 -4.53
C LEU A 35 3.62 22.26 -5.94
N LYS A 36 4.77 21.62 -6.06
CA LYS A 36 5.15 20.92 -7.28
C LYS A 36 4.44 19.57 -7.36
N ILE A 37 3.46 19.48 -8.24
CA ILE A 37 2.75 18.24 -8.54
C ILE A 37 3.42 17.56 -9.73
N ASN A 38 3.86 16.31 -9.51
CA ASN A 38 4.32 15.42 -10.56
C ASN A 38 3.29 14.30 -10.77
N THR A 39 3.32 13.68 -11.95
CA THR A 39 2.41 12.59 -12.31
C THR A 39 3.20 11.29 -12.44
N LYS A 40 2.91 10.28 -11.60
CA LYS A 40 3.49 8.93 -11.69
C LYS A 40 2.93 8.18 -12.89
N SER A 41 1.60 8.21 -13.02
CA SER A 41 0.83 7.60 -14.11
C SER A 41 -0.47 8.37 -14.34
N PRO A 42 -1.24 8.15 -15.44
CA PRO A 42 -2.49 8.88 -15.65
C PRO A 42 -3.45 8.71 -14.45
N ASN A 43 -3.86 9.83 -13.85
CA ASN A 43 -4.67 9.93 -12.62
C ASN A 43 -3.97 9.48 -11.32
N ASP A 44 -2.64 9.42 -11.31
CA ASP A 44 -1.81 8.98 -10.19
C ASP A 44 -0.68 10.00 -9.98
N PHE A 45 -0.72 10.69 -8.84
CA PHE A 45 0.06 11.89 -8.57
C PHE A 45 1.07 11.62 -7.45
N VAL A 46 2.13 12.41 -7.46
CA VAL A 46 3.10 12.48 -6.36
C VAL A 46 3.57 13.91 -6.22
N THR A 47 3.72 14.36 -4.99
CA THR A 47 4.22 15.70 -4.69
C THR A 47 5.55 15.60 -3.96
N GLU A 48 6.25 16.74 -3.85
CA GLU A 48 7.41 16.84 -2.97
C GLU A 48 7.06 16.59 -1.48
N VAL A 49 5.77 16.69 -1.13
CA VAL A 49 5.26 16.40 0.22
C VAL A 49 5.29 14.90 0.50
N ASP A 50 4.87 14.06 -0.44
CA ASP A 50 4.92 12.60 -0.32
C ASP A 50 6.36 12.14 -0.07
N GLN A 51 7.31 12.67 -0.84
CA GLN A 51 8.74 12.36 -0.69
C GLN A 51 9.32 12.84 0.64
N ALA A 52 9.00 14.06 1.06
CA ALA A 52 9.47 14.59 2.34
C ALA A 52 8.87 13.85 3.55
N ALA A 53 7.59 13.46 3.46
CA ALA A 53 6.91 12.65 4.46
C ALA A 53 7.51 11.24 4.53
N GLU A 54 7.77 10.59 3.39
CA GLU A 54 8.42 9.28 3.35
C GLU A 54 9.81 9.32 3.98
N GLN A 55 10.62 10.32 3.61
CA GLN A 55 11.99 10.45 4.10
C GLN A 55 12.03 10.60 5.62
N VAL A 56 11.19 11.48 6.21
CA VAL A 56 11.19 11.67 7.67
C VAL A 56 10.70 10.42 8.41
N ILE A 57 9.79 9.63 7.81
CA ILE A 57 9.34 8.36 8.37
C ILE A 57 10.51 7.37 8.38
N ILE A 58 11.15 7.16 7.22
CA ILE A 58 12.26 6.22 7.07
C ILE A 58 13.41 6.56 8.02
N GLU A 59 13.81 7.84 8.08
CA GLU A 59 14.85 8.30 9.00
C GLU A 59 14.50 8.01 10.46
N THR A 60 13.27 8.34 10.87
CA THR A 60 12.81 8.12 12.25
C THR A 60 12.81 6.63 12.62
N LEU A 61 12.36 5.78 11.70
CA LEU A 61 12.28 4.33 11.92
C LEU A 61 13.67 3.69 11.96
N LEU A 62 14.54 3.99 10.98
CA LEU A 62 15.88 3.41 10.88
C LEU A 62 16.86 3.96 11.91
N GLN A 63 16.65 5.18 12.43
CA GLN A 63 17.41 5.68 13.57
C GLN A 63 17.19 4.82 14.82
N ALA A 64 15.97 4.31 15.02
CA ALA A 64 15.65 3.44 16.15
C ALA A 64 15.93 1.96 15.87
N TYR A 65 15.74 1.53 14.62
CA TYR A 65 15.85 0.13 14.20
C TYR A 65 16.63 0.03 12.86
N PRO A 66 17.97 0.19 12.89
CA PRO A 66 18.80 0.25 11.68
C PRO A 66 18.80 -1.05 10.87
N ASP A 67 18.54 -2.19 11.50
CA ASP A 67 18.55 -3.52 10.88
C ASP A 67 17.18 -3.96 10.31
N HIS A 68 16.18 -3.07 10.28
CA HIS A 68 14.86 -3.38 9.71
C HIS A 68 14.81 -3.08 8.20
N ALA A 69 13.98 -3.83 7.47
CA ALA A 69 13.68 -3.57 6.06
C ALA A 69 12.62 -2.47 5.92
N ILE A 70 12.62 -1.78 4.77
CA ILE A 70 11.58 -0.83 4.36
C ILE A 70 10.90 -1.34 3.08
N LEU A 71 9.59 -1.20 3.02
CA LEU A 71 8.77 -1.20 1.82
C LEU A 71 7.92 0.08 1.84
N ALA A 72 8.30 1.08 1.06
CA ALA A 72 7.59 2.35 1.00
C ALA A 72 7.00 2.56 -0.40
N GLU A 73 5.91 3.32 -0.50
CA GLU A 73 5.24 3.59 -1.78
C GLU A 73 6.18 4.23 -2.82
N GLU A 74 6.93 5.27 -2.43
CA GLU A 74 7.70 6.07 -3.37
C GLU A 74 9.05 5.43 -3.69
N SER A 75 9.76 4.97 -2.66
CA SER A 75 11.11 4.44 -2.79
C SER A 75 11.18 2.91 -2.85
N GLY A 76 10.07 2.20 -2.75
CA GLY A 76 10.01 0.74 -2.80
C GLY A 76 10.86 0.09 -1.70
N ARG A 77 11.79 -0.79 -2.09
CA ARG A 77 12.68 -1.56 -1.20
C ARG A 77 14.13 -1.04 -1.19
N THR A 78 14.33 0.24 -1.50
CA THR A 78 15.67 0.83 -1.62
C THR A 78 16.34 1.10 -0.27
N HIS A 79 15.57 1.22 0.81
CA HIS A 79 16.05 1.53 2.16
C HIS A 79 16.00 0.33 3.12
N GLY A 80 16.82 0.40 4.17
CA GLY A 80 16.87 -0.62 5.22
C GLY A 80 17.56 -1.93 4.81
N ALA A 81 17.58 -2.89 5.73
CA ALA A 81 18.23 -4.18 5.52
C ALA A 81 17.34 -5.13 4.70
N LYS A 82 17.72 -5.41 3.44
CA LYS A 82 16.91 -6.20 2.47
C LYS A 82 16.46 -7.58 2.97
N HIS A 83 17.21 -8.22 3.87
CA HIS A 83 16.96 -9.57 4.36
C HIS A 83 16.53 -9.62 5.83
N SER A 84 15.98 -8.53 6.36
CA SER A 84 15.46 -8.49 7.72
C SER A 84 14.16 -9.29 7.86
N GLU A 85 13.97 -9.92 9.02
CA GLU A 85 12.69 -10.53 9.39
C GLU A 85 11.63 -9.48 9.76
N PHE A 86 12.07 -8.25 10.02
CA PHE A 86 11.22 -7.10 10.31
C PHE A 86 11.15 -6.17 9.10
N GLN A 87 9.95 -5.85 8.66
CA GLN A 87 9.72 -4.94 7.53
C GLN A 87 8.69 -3.88 7.91
N TRP A 88 9.09 -2.62 7.80
CA TRP A 88 8.17 -1.49 7.83
C TRP A 88 7.52 -1.33 6.46
N ILE A 89 6.20 -1.20 6.43
CA ILE A 89 5.40 -0.98 5.23
C ILE A 89 4.76 0.41 5.37
N ILE A 90 5.04 1.30 4.42
CA ILE A 90 4.78 2.74 4.56
C ILE A 90 4.03 3.26 3.34
N ASP A 91 2.91 3.93 3.61
CA ASP A 91 2.32 4.91 2.70
C ASP A 91 2.47 6.29 3.38
N PRO A 92 3.29 7.18 2.82
CA PRO A 92 3.58 8.47 3.42
C PRO A 92 2.40 9.45 3.31
N LEU A 93 1.49 9.27 2.35
CA LEU A 93 0.33 10.13 2.10
C LEU A 93 -0.76 9.39 1.31
N ASP A 94 -1.55 8.58 2.00
CA ASP A 94 -2.72 7.94 1.41
C ASP A 94 -3.78 9.01 1.13
N GLY A 95 -4.19 9.12 -0.13
CA GLY A 95 -5.11 10.16 -0.61
C GLY A 95 -4.41 11.38 -1.23
N THR A 96 -3.25 11.22 -1.90
CA THR A 96 -2.54 12.30 -2.61
C THR A 96 -3.46 13.14 -3.50
N THR A 97 -4.38 12.51 -4.24
CA THR A 97 -5.39 13.23 -5.06
C THR A 97 -6.29 14.12 -4.20
N ASN A 98 -6.72 13.66 -3.04
CA ASN A 98 -7.51 14.49 -2.13
C ASN A 98 -6.69 15.67 -1.61
N PHE A 99 -5.43 15.42 -1.24
CA PHE A 99 -4.51 16.43 -0.74
C PHE A 99 -4.30 17.57 -1.77
N ILE A 100 -3.96 17.25 -3.02
CA ILE A 100 -3.73 18.28 -4.07
C ILE A 100 -4.99 19.08 -4.42
N HIS A 101 -6.17 18.51 -4.17
CA HIS A 101 -7.46 19.18 -4.38
C HIS A 101 -7.99 19.88 -3.12
N GLY A 102 -7.25 19.86 -2.00
CA GLY A 102 -7.66 20.45 -0.73
C GLY A 102 -8.84 19.72 -0.06
N PHE A 103 -9.17 18.49 -0.47
CA PHE A 103 -10.21 17.69 0.17
C PHE A 103 -9.63 17.02 1.43
N PRO A 104 -10.15 17.31 2.64
CA PRO A 104 -9.50 16.94 3.91
C PRO A 104 -9.80 15.49 4.33
N VAL A 105 -9.43 14.54 3.45
CA VAL A 105 -9.46 13.10 3.71
C VAL A 105 -8.20 12.48 3.14
N TYR A 106 -7.18 12.36 3.97
CA TYR A 106 -5.89 11.74 3.66
C TYR A 106 -5.17 11.40 4.97
N CYS A 107 -4.21 10.48 4.93
CA CYS A 107 -3.51 10.05 6.12
C CYS A 107 -2.08 9.56 5.86
N VAL A 108 -1.33 9.37 6.95
CA VAL A 108 -0.08 8.59 6.94
C VAL A 108 -0.39 7.18 7.43
N SER A 109 0.08 6.15 6.73
CA SER A 109 -0.10 4.74 7.11
C SER A 109 1.26 4.05 7.29
N ILE A 110 1.47 3.45 8.47
CA ILE A 110 2.71 2.71 8.78
C ILE A 110 2.35 1.41 9.47
N ALA A 111 2.86 0.30 8.93
CA ALA A 111 2.76 -1.02 9.54
C ALA A 111 4.15 -1.62 9.77
N LEU A 112 4.26 -2.51 10.76
CA LEU A 112 5.43 -3.37 10.95
C LEU A 112 5.00 -4.82 10.80
N ALA A 113 5.59 -5.51 9.82
CA ALA A 113 5.50 -6.95 9.67
C ALA A 113 6.72 -7.63 10.30
N HIS A 114 6.49 -8.77 10.97
CA HIS A 114 7.53 -9.69 11.40
C HIS A 114 7.26 -11.05 10.74
N ARG A 115 8.20 -11.53 9.91
CA ARG A 115 8.06 -12.74 9.09
C ARG A 115 6.76 -12.76 8.28
N GLY A 116 6.45 -11.64 7.62
CA GLY A 116 5.24 -11.48 6.79
C GLY A 116 3.94 -11.26 7.58
N VAL A 117 3.94 -11.33 8.90
CA VAL A 117 2.74 -11.11 9.72
C VAL A 117 2.76 -9.72 10.33
N VAL A 118 1.75 -8.90 10.04
CA VAL A 118 1.61 -7.55 10.62
C VAL A 118 1.44 -7.63 12.14
N GLN A 119 2.33 -6.94 12.86
CA GLN A 119 2.41 -6.92 14.33
C GLN A 119 2.02 -5.57 14.93
N GLN A 120 2.40 -4.47 14.27
CA GLN A 120 2.11 -3.10 14.70
C GLN A 120 1.51 -2.33 13.53
N ALA A 121 0.59 -1.43 13.84
CA ALA A 121 -0.05 -0.57 12.85
C ALA A 121 -0.34 0.81 13.44
N VAL A 122 -0.14 1.84 12.64
CA VAL A 122 -0.59 3.21 12.90
C VAL A 122 -1.12 3.82 11.61
N VAL A 123 -2.26 4.50 11.72
CA VAL A 123 -2.80 5.37 10.67
C VAL A 123 -3.12 6.71 11.32
N TYR A 124 -2.60 7.79 10.74
CA TYR A 124 -2.72 9.13 11.30
C TYR A 124 -3.37 10.08 10.30
N ASP A 125 -4.56 10.58 10.63
CA ASP A 125 -5.23 11.67 9.90
C ASP A 125 -4.76 13.02 10.49
N PRO A 126 -3.92 13.79 9.77
CA PRO A 126 -3.43 15.07 10.27
C PRO A 126 -4.52 16.16 10.29
N THR A 127 -5.59 16.03 9.51
CA THR A 127 -6.66 17.04 9.41
C THR A 127 -7.57 17.03 10.63
N ARG A 128 -7.80 15.83 11.20
CA ARG A 128 -8.62 15.63 12.40
C ARG A 128 -7.78 15.42 13.67
N ASN A 129 -6.46 15.25 13.51
CA ASN A 129 -5.57 14.77 14.55
C ASN A 129 -6.07 13.43 15.15
N ASP A 130 -6.59 12.56 14.28
CA ASP A 130 -7.06 11.23 14.64
C ASP A 130 -5.92 10.22 14.47
N LEU A 131 -5.53 9.58 15.57
CA LEU A 131 -4.49 8.55 15.60
C LEU A 131 -5.11 7.18 15.85
N PHE A 132 -5.22 6.38 14.80
CA PHE A 132 -5.60 4.98 14.86
C PHE A 132 -4.35 4.13 15.05
N TYR A 133 -4.39 3.18 15.99
CA TYR A 133 -3.26 2.27 16.18
C TYR A 133 -3.68 0.93 16.74
N ALA A 134 -2.83 -0.08 16.50
CA ALA A 134 -3.02 -1.42 17.03
C ALA A 134 -1.68 -2.14 17.24
N THR A 135 -1.65 -2.98 18.28
CA THR A 135 -0.63 -4.02 18.46
C THR A 135 -1.35 -5.36 18.42
N ARG A 136 -0.81 -6.32 17.67
CA ARG A 136 -1.38 -7.67 17.57
C ARG A 136 -1.63 -8.28 18.95
N GLY A 137 -2.86 -8.74 19.18
CA GLY A 137 -3.34 -9.32 20.45
C GLY A 137 -3.63 -8.31 21.56
N ARG A 138 -3.54 -7.00 21.33
CA ARG A 138 -3.73 -5.95 22.36
C ARG A 138 -4.89 -5.00 22.07
N GLY A 139 -5.64 -5.23 20.99
CA GLY A 139 -6.74 -4.37 20.56
C GLY A 139 -6.30 -3.15 19.74
N ALA A 140 -7.28 -2.52 19.12
CA ALA A 140 -7.13 -1.29 18.35
C ALA A 140 -7.69 -0.08 19.12
N TYR A 141 -7.17 1.10 18.83
CA TYR A 141 -7.49 2.34 19.52
C TYR A 141 -7.56 3.51 18.54
N LEU A 142 -8.39 4.50 18.86
CA LEU A 142 -8.42 5.84 18.29
C LEU A 142 -8.23 6.83 19.41
N ASN A 143 -7.15 7.61 19.41
CA ASN A 143 -6.86 8.62 20.44
C ASN A 143 -7.04 8.06 21.86
N ASP A 144 -6.38 6.94 22.15
CA ASP A 144 -6.42 6.18 23.41
C ASP A 144 -7.77 5.54 23.77
N ARG A 145 -8.81 5.71 22.94
CA ARG A 145 -10.11 5.04 23.11
C ARG A 145 -10.14 3.74 22.32
N ARG A 146 -10.49 2.64 23.00
CA ARG A 146 -10.53 1.32 22.39
C ARG A 146 -11.63 1.23 21.32
N LEU A 147 -11.29 0.65 20.19
CA LEU A 147 -12.17 0.47 19.04
C LEU A 147 -12.91 -0.87 19.06
N ARG A 148 -14.09 -0.83 18.43
CA ARG A 148 -14.92 -1.98 18.09
C ARG A 148 -15.61 -1.72 16.77
N VAL A 149 -15.59 -2.71 15.88
CA VAL A 149 -16.39 -2.69 14.66
C VAL A 149 -17.87 -2.59 14.98
N SER A 150 -18.65 -2.13 14.00
CA SER A 150 -20.10 -2.02 14.10
C SER A 150 -20.79 -3.34 14.46
N LYS A 151 -21.96 -3.24 15.11
CA LYS A 151 -22.82 -4.38 15.46
C LYS A 151 -23.94 -4.64 14.45
N ARG A 152 -24.03 -3.87 13.35
CA ARG A 152 -25.06 -4.10 12.33
C ARG A 152 -24.91 -5.48 11.72
N THR A 153 -26.04 -6.09 11.40
CA THR A 153 -26.11 -7.49 10.95
C THR A 153 -26.75 -7.67 9.59
N ARG A 154 -27.44 -6.65 9.08
CA ARG A 154 -28.13 -6.66 7.79
C ARG A 154 -27.47 -5.69 6.84
N MET A 155 -27.21 -6.15 5.61
CA MET A 155 -26.69 -5.28 4.54
C MET A 155 -27.56 -4.04 4.34
N SER A 156 -28.89 -4.16 4.39
CA SER A 156 -29.82 -3.03 4.16
C SER A 156 -29.65 -1.84 5.12
N ASP A 157 -29.05 -2.07 6.29
CA ASP A 157 -28.80 -1.04 7.30
C ASP A 157 -27.35 -0.53 7.25
N ALA A 158 -26.51 -1.16 6.43
CA ALA A 158 -25.07 -1.02 6.45
C ALA A 158 -24.58 0.14 5.57
N LEU A 159 -23.58 0.87 6.05
CA LEU A 159 -22.82 1.85 5.31
C LEU A 159 -21.50 1.25 4.84
N ILE A 160 -21.27 1.24 3.53
CA ILE A 160 -20.14 0.53 2.92
C ILE A 160 -19.15 1.54 2.32
N GLY A 161 -17.86 1.40 2.66
CA GLY A 161 -16.78 2.13 1.99
C GLY A 161 -16.33 1.41 0.71
N THR A 162 -15.88 2.16 -0.29
CA THR A 162 -15.30 1.59 -1.51
C THR A 162 -14.39 2.59 -2.23
N GLY A 163 -13.56 2.09 -3.15
CA GLY A 163 -12.75 2.90 -4.05
C GLY A 163 -12.98 2.53 -5.52
N PHE A 164 -12.90 3.55 -6.38
CA PHE A 164 -13.12 3.38 -7.82
C PHE A 164 -11.82 3.02 -8.51
N PRO A 165 -11.83 2.09 -9.48
CA PRO A 165 -10.70 1.89 -10.37
C PRO A 165 -10.46 3.14 -11.20
N PHE A 166 -9.23 3.65 -11.20
CA PHE A 166 -8.83 4.85 -11.94
C PHE A 166 -7.58 4.65 -12.79
N ARG A 167 -6.95 3.46 -12.73
CA ARG A 167 -5.69 3.16 -13.39
C ARG A 167 -5.92 2.61 -14.79
N ARG A 168 -4.92 2.79 -15.66
CA ARG A 168 -4.97 2.30 -17.04
C ARG A 168 -5.01 0.76 -17.06
N GLY A 169 -6.02 0.20 -17.72
CA GLY A 169 -6.22 -1.25 -17.81
C GLY A 169 -7.31 -1.80 -16.87
N ASP A 170 -7.87 -0.97 -16.00
CA ASP A 170 -8.95 -1.37 -15.13
C ASP A 170 -10.22 -1.74 -15.92
N ASN A 171 -10.93 -2.76 -15.43
CA ASN A 171 -12.19 -3.20 -16.04
C ASN A 171 -13.37 -2.47 -15.38
N PHE A 172 -13.61 -1.25 -15.86
CA PHE A 172 -14.68 -0.39 -15.37
C PHE A 172 -16.07 -1.06 -15.43
N LYS A 173 -16.36 -1.83 -16.48
CA LYS A 173 -17.64 -2.54 -16.63
C LYS A 173 -17.85 -3.57 -15.52
N ARG A 174 -16.81 -4.33 -15.19
CA ARG A 174 -16.87 -5.31 -14.09
C ARG A 174 -17.09 -4.60 -12.76
N TYR A 175 -16.33 -3.53 -12.51
CA TYR A 175 -16.45 -2.75 -11.29
C TYR A 175 -17.85 -2.14 -11.14
N MET A 176 -18.44 -1.57 -12.19
CA MET A 176 -19.79 -1.02 -12.15
C MET A 176 -20.85 -2.07 -11.80
N LYS A 177 -20.71 -3.30 -12.30
CA LYS A 177 -21.61 -4.40 -11.95
C LYS A 177 -21.47 -4.80 -10.47
N MET A 178 -20.23 -4.93 -9.99
CA MET A 178 -19.94 -5.17 -8.58
C MET A 178 -20.49 -4.07 -7.68
N PHE A 179 -20.30 -2.81 -8.09
CA PHE A 179 -20.81 -1.64 -7.41
C PHE A 179 -22.34 -1.65 -7.33
N GLU A 180 -23.03 -1.95 -8.43
CA GLU A 180 -24.50 -2.08 -8.49
C GLU A 180 -25.01 -3.16 -7.52
N ASP A 181 -24.39 -4.35 -7.53
CA ASP A 181 -24.79 -5.47 -6.66
C ASP A 181 -24.65 -5.11 -5.17
N VAL A 182 -23.62 -4.35 -4.78
CA VAL A 182 -23.46 -3.88 -3.39
C VAL A 182 -24.41 -2.72 -3.09
N MET A 183 -24.52 -1.74 -4.00
CA MET A 183 -25.32 -0.52 -3.81
C MET A 183 -26.79 -0.82 -3.57
N THR A 184 -27.35 -1.79 -4.30
CA THR A 184 -28.77 -2.18 -4.20
C THR A 184 -29.10 -2.91 -2.91
N GLN A 185 -28.10 -3.36 -2.16
CA GLN A 185 -28.27 -4.15 -0.93
C GLN A 185 -27.94 -3.36 0.34
N CYS A 186 -27.33 -2.17 0.25
CA CYS A 186 -26.87 -1.40 1.40
C CYS A 186 -27.60 -0.07 1.60
N ALA A 187 -27.47 0.52 2.81
CA ALA A 187 -28.05 1.83 3.11
C ALA A 187 -27.33 2.97 2.38
N GLY A 188 -26.06 2.76 2.01
CA GLY A 188 -25.33 3.69 1.19
C GLY A 188 -23.87 3.33 1.04
N LEU A 189 -23.26 3.90 -0.01
CA LEU A 189 -21.83 3.79 -0.29
C LEU A 189 -21.11 5.09 0.06
N ARG A 190 -19.83 4.98 0.41
CA ARG A 190 -18.89 6.08 0.62
C ARG A 190 -17.63 5.82 -0.20
N ARG A 191 -17.14 6.87 -0.86
CA ARG A 191 -15.89 6.88 -1.62
C ARG A 191 -15.15 8.17 -1.30
N PRO A 192 -14.55 8.30 -0.11
CA PRO A 192 -13.85 9.52 0.26
C PRO A 192 -12.43 9.56 -0.34
N GLY A 193 -11.79 8.43 -0.64
CA GLY A 193 -10.57 8.38 -1.46
C GLY A 193 -9.24 8.27 -0.71
N ALA A 194 -9.24 7.67 0.48
CA ALA A 194 -8.04 7.29 1.23
C ALA A 194 -8.27 5.89 1.83
N ALA A 195 -7.65 4.86 1.26
CA ALA A 195 -7.97 3.46 1.54
C ALA A 195 -7.62 3.05 2.99
N ALA A 196 -6.48 3.50 3.51
CA ALA A 196 -6.06 3.23 4.88
C ALA A 196 -7.00 3.88 5.91
N LEU A 197 -7.54 5.07 5.61
CA LEU A 197 -8.60 5.68 6.43
C LEU A 197 -9.92 4.94 6.33
N ASP A 198 -10.32 4.50 5.14
CA ASP A 198 -11.57 3.76 4.95
C ASP A 198 -11.55 2.44 5.76
N LEU A 199 -10.41 1.76 5.82
CA LEU A 199 -10.20 0.60 6.69
C LEU A 199 -10.29 0.98 8.18
N CYS A 200 -9.71 2.10 8.60
CA CYS A 200 -9.83 2.59 9.98
C CYS A 200 -11.28 2.96 10.34
N TYR A 201 -12.07 3.46 9.40
CA TYR A 201 -13.49 3.75 9.60
C TYR A 201 -14.34 2.49 9.75
N VAL A 202 -13.95 1.36 9.13
CA VAL A 202 -14.51 0.04 9.46
C VAL A 202 -14.17 -0.35 10.89
N ALA A 203 -12.91 -0.22 11.29
CA ALA A 203 -12.46 -0.55 12.66
C ALA A 203 -13.18 0.28 13.74
N ALA A 204 -13.48 1.55 13.43
CA ALA A 204 -14.22 2.46 14.30
C ALA A 204 -15.75 2.23 14.28
N GLY A 205 -16.25 1.40 13.36
CA GLY A 205 -17.69 1.14 13.19
C GLY A 205 -18.46 2.31 12.55
N TYR A 206 -17.76 3.27 11.94
CA TYR A 206 -18.38 4.29 11.09
C TYR A 206 -18.86 3.66 9.78
N TYR A 207 -18.03 2.78 9.21
CA TYR A 207 -18.42 1.88 8.14
C TYR A 207 -18.67 0.49 8.72
N ASP A 208 -19.58 -0.24 8.06
CA ASP A 208 -19.92 -1.61 8.40
C ASP A 208 -19.08 -2.62 7.60
N ALA A 209 -18.65 -2.23 6.40
CA ALA A 209 -17.66 -2.92 5.59
C ALA A 209 -16.98 -1.99 4.59
N PHE A 210 -15.92 -2.49 3.96
CA PHE A 210 -15.15 -1.84 2.90
C PHE A 210 -14.78 -2.87 1.83
N PHE A 211 -14.77 -2.47 0.55
CA PHE A 211 -14.24 -3.28 -0.53
C PHE A 211 -13.57 -2.44 -1.61
N GLU A 212 -12.42 -2.90 -2.09
CA GLU A 212 -11.69 -2.23 -3.17
C GLU A 212 -10.78 -3.22 -3.93
N THR A 213 -10.48 -2.88 -5.18
CA THR A 213 -9.53 -3.58 -6.05
C THR A 213 -8.37 -2.67 -6.42
N GLY A 214 -7.20 -3.24 -6.69
CA GLY A 214 -6.02 -2.53 -7.16
C GLY A 214 -5.10 -2.02 -6.05
N LEU A 215 -5.46 -2.19 -4.77
CA LEU A 215 -4.64 -1.71 -3.66
C LEU A 215 -3.32 -2.46 -3.55
N ASN A 216 -2.30 -1.74 -3.07
CA ASN A 216 -0.96 -2.21 -2.78
C ASN A 216 -0.82 -2.59 -1.29
N PRO A 217 0.26 -3.26 -0.88
CA PRO A 217 0.46 -3.65 0.51
C PRO A 217 0.45 -2.47 1.50
N TRP A 218 0.98 -1.31 1.10
CA TRP A 218 1.05 -0.12 1.95
C TRP A 218 -0.31 0.54 2.21
N ASP A 219 -1.24 0.44 1.25
CA ASP A 219 -2.62 0.92 1.38
C ASP A 219 -3.41 0.15 2.47
N VAL A 220 -3.09 -1.14 2.66
CA VAL A 220 -3.94 -2.06 3.45
C VAL A 220 -3.29 -2.63 4.72
N ALA A 221 -1.96 -2.70 4.81
CA ALA A 221 -1.28 -3.42 5.89
C ALA A 221 -1.68 -2.88 7.29
N ALA A 222 -1.60 -1.57 7.50
CA ALA A 222 -1.92 -0.97 8.80
C ALA A 222 -3.42 -1.12 9.13
N GLY A 223 -4.29 -0.73 8.19
CA GLY A 223 -5.74 -0.81 8.34
C GLY A 223 -6.23 -2.24 8.65
N SER A 224 -5.62 -3.26 8.01
CA SER A 224 -6.01 -4.66 8.21
C SER A 224 -5.79 -5.15 9.65
N LEU A 225 -4.67 -4.78 10.29
CA LEU A 225 -4.43 -5.12 11.69
C LEU A 225 -5.38 -4.35 12.60
N ILE A 226 -5.60 -3.06 12.33
CA ILE A 226 -6.50 -2.21 13.14
C ILE A 226 -7.93 -2.78 13.12
N ILE A 227 -8.44 -3.22 11.97
CA ILE A 227 -9.76 -3.88 11.86
C ILE A 227 -9.79 -5.19 12.64
N THR A 228 -8.79 -6.05 12.45
CA THR A 228 -8.71 -7.36 13.13
C THR A 228 -8.72 -7.20 14.65
N GLU A 229 -7.94 -6.27 15.17
CA GLU A 229 -7.84 -5.97 16.60
C GLU A 229 -9.08 -5.25 17.16
N ALA A 230 -9.88 -4.60 16.31
CA ALA A 230 -11.20 -4.07 16.63
C ALA A 230 -12.30 -5.15 16.61
N GLY A 231 -11.98 -6.39 16.23
CA GLY A 231 -12.92 -7.51 16.15
C GLY A 231 -13.64 -7.65 14.80
N GLY A 232 -13.13 -7.01 13.75
CA GLY A 232 -13.58 -7.21 12.38
C GLY A 232 -12.85 -8.35 11.68
N LEU A 233 -13.22 -8.58 10.43
CA LEU A 233 -12.61 -9.55 9.54
C LEU A 233 -12.08 -8.85 8.28
N VAL A 234 -10.99 -9.38 7.72
CA VAL A 234 -10.33 -8.89 6.51
C VAL A 234 -9.93 -10.11 5.67
N GLY A 235 -10.18 -10.04 4.37
CA GLY A 235 -9.76 -11.06 3.40
C GLY A 235 -9.81 -10.54 1.98
N ASN A 236 -9.52 -11.40 1.01
CA ASN A 236 -9.73 -11.11 -0.41
C ASN A 236 -11.22 -11.30 -0.75
N PHE A 237 -11.61 -11.16 -2.02
CA PHE A 237 -13.02 -11.32 -2.42
C PHE A 237 -13.60 -12.73 -2.24
N THR A 238 -12.76 -13.76 -2.04
CA THR A 238 -13.20 -15.12 -1.68
C THR A 238 -13.18 -15.36 -0.17
N GLY A 239 -12.74 -14.38 0.63
CA GLY A 239 -12.62 -14.47 2.09
C GLY A 239 -11.31 -15.04 2.59
N GLU A 240 -10.35 -15.32 1.70
CA GLU A 240 -9.04 -15.88 2.07
C GLU A 240 -8.08 -14.79 2.60
N SER A 241 -7.07 -15.20 3.37
CA SER A 241 -6.18 -14.28 4.08
C SER A 241 -5.05 -13.67 3.23
N ASP A 242 -4.95 -14.00 1.94
CA ASP A 242 -3.88 -13.55 1.04
C ASP A 242 -4.11 -12.16 0.41
N PHE A 243 -5.08 -11.40 0.93
CA PHE A 243 -5.48 -10.07 0.44
C PHE A 243 -4.35 -9.05 0.27
N LEU A 244 -3.28 -9.16 1.06
CA LEU A 244 -2.17 -8.19 1.05
C LEU A 244 -1.47 -8.10 -0.31
N HIS A 245 -1.49 -9.19 -1.09
CA HIS A 245 -0.80 -9.29 -2.38
C HIS A 245 -1.75 -9.56 -3.56
N GLN A 246 -3.02 -9.86 -3.30
CA GLN A 246 -4.00 -10.16 -4.35
C GLN A 246 -4.61 -8.93 -5.01
N ARG A 247 -4.35 -7.72 -4.49
CA ARG A 247 -4.93 -6.45 -4.97
C ARG A 247 -6.46 -6.46 -4.95
N GLU A 248 -7.07 -7.24 -4.06
CA GLU A 248 -8.49 -7.28 -3.80
C GLU A 248 -8.67 -7.42 -2.30
N ILE A 249 -9.46 -6.54 -1.69
CA ILE A 249 -9.71 -6.57 -0.25
C ILE A 249 -11.19 -6.39 0.04
N VAL A 250 -11.68 -7.20 0.96
CA VAL A 250 -12.94 -6.99 1.66
C VAL A 250 -12.67 -6.99 3.15
N ALA A 251 -13.27 -6.05 3.86
CA ALA A 251 -13.20 -5.96 5.30
C ALA A 251 -14.58 -5.61 5.87
N GLY A 252 -14.87 -6.00 7.11
CA GLY A 252 -16.13 -5.63 7.74
C GLY A 252 -16.36 -6.21 9.12
N SER A 253 -17.48 -5.84 9.72
CA SER A 253 -17.97 -6.51 10.92
C SER A 253 -18.34 -7.97 10.59
N PRO A 254 -18.24 -8.94 11.52
CA PRO A 254 -18.35 -10.36 11.18
C PRO A 254 -19.62 -10.77 10.42
N LYS A 255 -20.77 -10.13 10.72
CA LYS A 255 -22.05 -10.42 10.06
C LYS A 255 -22.16 -9.79 8.67
N ILE A 256 -21.60 -8.60 8.48
CA ILE A 256 -21.62 -7.90 7.19
C ILE A 256 -20.54 -8.47 6.26
N TYR A 257 -19.36 -8.81 6.79
CA TYR A 257 -18.27 -9.44 6.06
C TYR A 257 -18.72 -10.70 5.29
N GLY A 258 -19.43 -11.61 5.95
CA GLY A 258 -19.93 -12.83 5.29
C GLY A 258 -20.89 -12.56 4.13
N GLN A 259 -21.73 -11.52 4.24
CA GLN A 259 -22.63 -11.10 3.15
C GLN A 259 -21.83 -10.44 2.01
N MET A 260 -20.83 -9.61 2.34
CA MET A 260 -19.95 -8.99 1.35
C MET A 260 -19.18 -10.04 0.54
N VAL A 261 -18.61 -11.06 1.19
CA VAL A 261 -17.88 -12.14 0.47
C VAL A 261 -18.80 -12.85 -0.53
N GLN A 262 -20.06 -13.12 -0.17
CA GLN A 262 -21.03 -13.74 -1.10
C GLN A 262 -21.29 -12.87 -2.34
N ILE A 263 -21.39 -11.55 -2.15
CA ILE A 263 -21.60 -10.59 -3.24
C ILE A 263 -20.34 -10.45 -4.11
N LEU A 264 -19.16 -10.45 -3.50
CA LEU A 264 -17.89 -10.13 -4.15
C LEU A 264 -17.19 -11.33 -4.80
N THR A 265 -17.44 -12.55 -4.35
CA THR A 265 -16.80 -13.77 -4.88
C THR A 265 -16.89 -13.89 -6.41
N PRO A 266 -18.02 -13.62 -7.09
CA PRO A 266 -18.09 -13.65 -8.57
C PRO A 266 -17.14 -12.64 -9.26
N TYR A 267 -16.67 -11.65 -8.52
CA TYR A 267 -15.83 -10.55 -9.01
C TYR A 267 -14.33 -10.74 -8.73
N THR A 268 -13.91 -11.85 -8.13
CA THR A 268 -12.49 -12.05 -7.82
C THR A 268 -11.60 -12.24 -9.06
N ARG A 269 -10.32 -11.90 -8.92
CA ARG A 269 -9.23 -12.14 -9.88
C ARG A 269 -8.04 -12.88 -9.28
N VAL A 270 -8.14 -13.39 -8.05
CA VAL A 270 -7.01 -13.97 -7.29
C VAL A 270 -5.94 -14.53 -8.22
N ILE A 271 -4.82 -13.83 -8.26
CA ILE A 271 -3.62 -14.18 -9.01
C ILE A 271 -3.16 -15.50 -8.40
N LYS A 272 -3.12 -16.57 -9.20
CA LYS A 272 -2.66 -17.87 -8.71
C LYS A 272 -1.16 -17.77 -8.41
N ALA A 273 -0.69 -18.47 -7.38
CA ALA A 273 0.69 -18.42 -6.87
C ALA A 273 1.82 -18.55 -7.94
N GLU A 274 1.54 -19.17 -9.09
CA GLU A 274 2.48 -19.29 -10.20
C GLU A 274 2.71 -17.96 -10.95
N GLU A 275 1.71 -17.08 -10.99
CA GLU A 275 1.78 -15.75 -11.62
C GLU A 275 2.47 -14.72 -10.70
N GLU A 276 2.43 -14.92 -9.38
CA GLU A 276 3.07 -14.07 -8.37
C GLU A 276 4.61 -14.13 -8.44
N ALA A 277 5.18 -15.33 -8.60
CA ALA A 277 6.62 -15.51 -8.80
C ALA A 277 7.11 -14.84 -10.09
N ALA A 278 6.27 -14.79 -11.14
CA ALA A 278 6.57 -14.13 -12.39
C ALA A 278 6.47 -12.59 -12.30
N ALA A 279 5.50 -12.07 -11.55
CA ALA A 279 5.33 -10.63 -11.32
C ALA A 279 6.45 -10.04 -10.43
N ALA A 280 6.83 -10.72 -9.36
CA ALA A 280 7.94 -10.33 -8.50
C ALA A 280 9.29 -10.29 -9.26
N ALA A 281 9.48 -11.20 -10.23
CA ALA A 281 10.65 -11.19 -11.11
C ALA A 281 10.61 -10.04 -12.15
N ALA A 282 9.42 -9.58 -12.54
CA ALA A 282 9.25 -8.49 -13.50
C ALA A 282 9.45 -7.09 -12.87
N GLU A 283 9.09 -6.92 -11.59
CA GLU A 283 9.33 -5.70 -10.81
C GLU A 283 10.80 -5.56 -10.37
N ALA A 284 11.56 -6.66 -10.34
CA ALA A 284 13.00 -6.66 -10.03
C ALA A 284 13.91 -6.22 -11.20
N LYS A 285 13.37 -5.56 -12.24
CA LYS A 285 14.21 -5.11 -13.36
C LYS A 285 15.18 -4.01 -12.89
N PRO A 286 16.44 -4.03 -13.36
CA PRO A 286 17.44 -3.08 -12.91
C PRO A 286 17.02 -1.67 -13.30
N SER A 287 17.28 -0.70 -12.42
CA SER A 287 17.06 0.70 -12.75
C SER A 287 18.05 1.13 -13.84
N ALA A 288 17.78 2.25 -14.52
CA ALA A 288 18.68 2.79 -15.53
C ALA A 288 20.12 3.04 -15.00
N ALA A 289 20.33 3.12 -13.68
CA ALA A 289 21.65 3.22 -13.07
C ALA A 289 22.45 1.90 -13.13
N ASP A 290 21.78 0.75 -13.07
CA ASP A 290 22.41 -0.57 -13.11
C ASP A 290 22.86 -0.94 -14.54
N ALA A 291 22.12 -0.49 -15.55
CA ALA A 291 22.48 -0.66 -16.96
C ALA A 291 23.76 0.11 -17.36
N VAL A 292 24.07 1.21 -16.66
CA VAL A 292 25.28 2.00 -16.89
C VAL A 292 26.51 1.33 -16.26
N ALA A 293 26.32 0.58 -15.16
CA ALA A 293 27.39 -0.20 -14.54
C ALA A 293 27.76 -1.45 -15.36
N GLU A 294 26.77 -2.11 -15.98
CA GLU A 294 27.00 -3.26 -16.86
C GLU A 294 27.69 -2.86 -18.18
N ALA A 295 27.35 -1.70 -18.75
CA ALA A 295 28.01 -1.17 -19.94
C ALA A 295 29.48 -0.78 -19.69
N ALA A 296 29.84 -0.38 -18.48
CA ALA A 296 31.22 0.00 -18.12
C ALA A 296 32.17 -1.21 -17.94
N GLN A 297 31.65 -2.42 -17.71
CA GLN A 297 32.46 -3.64 -17.60
C GLN A 297 32.70 -4.36 -18.93
N ALA A 298 31.94 -4.02 -19.99
CA ALA A 298 32.05 -4.67 -21.30
C ALA A 298 33.21 -4.14 -22.17
N ASP A 299 33.83 -2.99 -21.83
CA ASP A 299 34.84 -2.33 -22.69
C ASP A 299 36.30 -2.65 -22.32
N ALA A 300 36.53 -3.66 -21.47
CA ALA A 300 37.87 -4.09 -21.06
C ALA A 300 38.20 -5.52 -21.56
N ALA A 301 38.22 -5.73 -22.88
CA ALA A 301 38.77 -6.95 -23.48
C ALA A 301 39.76 -6.62 -24.62
N PRO A 302 41.01 -7.13 -24.61
CA PRO A 302 42.02 -6.75 -25.59
C PRO A 302 41.76 -7.42 -26.95
N LYS A 303 41.69 -6.60 -28.01
CA LYS A 303 41.53 -7.04 -29.40
C LYS A 303 42.75 -7.84 -29.89
N LYS A 304 42.58 -9.14 -30.17
CA LYS A 304 43.59 -9.96 -30.87
C LYS A 304 43.64 -9.58 -32.37
N ARG A 305 44.84 -9.27 -32.88
CA ARG A 305 45.12 -9.00 -34.30
C ARG A 305 44.94 -10.27 -35.13
N ALA A 306 44.19 -10.18 -36.23
CA ALA A 306 44.03 -11.25 -37.21
C ALA A 306 45.22 -11.27 -38.20
N ALA A 307 45.74 -12.46 -38.50
CA ALA A 307 46.82 -12.68 -39.46
C ALA A 307 46.28 -12.74 -40.90
N VAL A 308 46.90 -11.97 -41.79
CA VAL A 308 46.61 -11.92 -43.23
C VAL A 308 47.16 -13.18 -43.92
N ARG A 309 46.33 -13.85 -44.73
CA ARG A 309 46.72 -15.03 -45.54
C ARG A 309 46.62 -14.69 -47.03
N ILE A 310 47.77 -14.66 -47.70
CA ILE A 310 47.92 -14.42 -49.14
C ILE A 310 47.64 -15.75 -49.90
N LYS A 311 46.76 -15.74 -50.90
CA LYS A 311 46.57 -16.86 -51.85
C LYS A 311 47.24 -16.51 -53.20
N LYS A 312 48.12 -17.39 -53.68
CA LYS A 312 48.72 -17.37 -55.03
C LYS A 312 47.74 -17.93 -56.08
N PRO A 313 47.83 -17.51 -57.35
CA PRO A 313 46.94 -17.96 -58.43
C PRO A 313 47.44 -19.27 -59.05
N VAL A 314 46.52 -20.08 -59.57
CA VAL A 314 46.82 -21.17 -60.51
C VAL A 314 45.77 -21.15 -61.63
N ASP A 315 46.28 -21.12 -62.85
CA ASP A 315 45.60 -21.12 -64.14
C ASP A 315 44.84 -22.41 -64.45
N GLY A 316 43.85 -22.30 -65.36
CA GLY A 316 43.22 -23.42 -66.04
C GLY A 316 42.18 -22.97 -67.07
N GLN A 317 42.54 -23.00 -68.35
CA GLN A 317 41.68 -22.84 -69.53
C GLN A 317 41.28 -24.22 -70.13
N ALA A 318 40.17 -24.21 -70.87
CA ALA A 318 39.68 -25.18 -71.89
C ALA A 318 39.26 -26.57 -71.37
N GLU A 319 38.13 -27.16 -71.76
CA GLU A 319 37.28 -27.10 -72.98
C GLU A 319 35.79 -26.95 -72.65
#